data_AF-A0A948M5F7-F1
#
_entry.id   AF-A0A948M5F7-F1
#
_cell.length_a   1.000
_cell.length_b   1.000
_cell.length_c   1.000
_cell.angle_alpha   90.00
_cell.angle_beta   90.00
_cell.angle_gamma   90.00
#
_symmetry.space_group_name_H-M   'P 1'
#
loop_
_entity.id
_entity.type
_entity.pdbx_description
1 polymer ?
#
loop_
_entity_poly.entity_id
_entity_poly.type
_entity_poly.pdbx_seq_one_letter_code
_entity_poly.pdbx_strand_id
1 'polypeptide(L)'
;MVEAIKYMYNIDMDEEVYLRKQEVEQKRYEDLCRRCGACCGALDGDPCESLKRDESGIFFCSVYDQRIGMQKTVSGKQFACVPIRDLRPNLPLRSCVYYSHLGEVNNSA
;
A
#
# COMPACT_ATOMS: atom_id res chain seq x y z
N MET A 1 43.62 -17.89 17.68
CA MET A 1 42.90 -17.46 16.46
C MET A 1 41.58 -18.23 16.31
N VAL A 2 40.62 -18.06 17.24
CA VAL A 2 39.31 -18.77 17.14
C VAL A 2 38.11 -17.90 17.53
N GLU A 3 38.32 -16.68 18.03
CA GLU A 3 37.20 -15.80 18.44
C GLU A 3 36.62 -14.94 17.31
N ALA A 4 37.32 -14.81 16.18
CA ALA A 4 36.88 -13.95 15.08
C ALA A 4 35.74 -14.55 14.22
N ILE A 5 35.54 -15.87 14.26
CA ILE A 5 34.55 -16.55 13.39
C ILE A 5 33.13 -16.45 13.95
N LYS A 6 32.98 -16.23 15.27
CA LYS A 6 31.66 -16.16 15.92
C LYS A 6 30.87 -14.88 15.60
N TYR A 7 31.56 -13.84 15.13
CA TYR A 7 30.96 -12.52 14.85
C TYR A 7 30.59 -12.29 13.38
N MET A 8 31.00 -13.16 12.44
CA MET A 8 30.60 -13.06 11.03
C MET A 8 29.34 -13.87 10.69
N TYR A 9 28.79 -14.65 11.63
CA TYR A 9 27.75 -15.65 11.36
C TYR A 9 26.32 -15.28 11.81
N ASN A 10 26.06 -13.99 12.14
CA ASN A 10 24.77 -13.55 12.70
C ASN A 10 24.18 -12.29 12.04
N ILE A 11 24.77 -11.76 10.96
CA ILE A 11 24.33 -10.48 10.36
C ILE A 11 23.36 -10.71 9.18
N ASP A 12 23.45 -11.83 8.48
CA ASP A 12 22.63 -12.07 7.26
C ASP A 12 21.27 -12.76 7.54
N MET A 13 21.10 -13.40 8.70
CA MET A 13 19.85 -14.05 9.11
C MET A 13 18.74 -13.07 9.55
N ASP A 14 19.04 -11.78 9.67
CA ASP A 14 18.09 -10.74 10.12
C ASP A 14 17.54 -9.92 8.93
N GLU A 15 18.38 -9.53 7.97
CA GLU A 15 17.95 -8.66 6.85
C GLU A 15 16.98 -9.37 5.90
N GLU A 16 17.29 -10.59 5.42
CA GLU A 16 16.39 -11.32 4.52
C GLU A 16 15.04 -11.64 5.17
N VAL A 17 15.08 -12.00 6.47
CA VAL A 17 13.87 -12.27 7.25
C VAL A 17 13.05 -11.00 7.45
N TYR A 18 13.72 -9.89 7.74
CA TYR A 18 13.11 -8.58 7.87
C TYR A 18 12.44 -8.13 6.56
N LEU A 19 13.13 -8.24 5.42
CA LEU A 19 12.61 -7.89 4.10
C LEU A 19 11.40 -8.75 3.75
N ARG A 20 11.47 -10.07 3.97
CA ARG A 20 10.33 -10.97 3.76
C ARG A 20 9.14 -10.58 4.63
N LYS A 21 9.37 -10.23 5.90
CA LYS A 21 8.31 -9.77 6.80
C LYS A 21 7.70 -8.46 6.31
N GLN A 22 8.52 -7.53 5.82
CA GLN A 22 8.08 -6.26 5.27
C GLN A 22 7.21 -6.45 4.01
N GLU A 23 7.59 -7.36 3.12
CA GLU A 23 6.82 -7.73 1.92
C GLU A 23 5.47 -8.37 2.28
N VAL A 24 5.46 -9.32 3.23
CA VAL A 24 4.23 -9.98 3.72
C VAL A 24 3.27 -8.96 4.31
N GLU A 25 3.77 -8.07 5.17
CA GLU A 25 2.94 -7.01 5.75
C GLU A 25 2.47 -6.03 4.67
N GLN A 26 3.34 -5.62 3.73
CA GLN A 26 2.93 -4.77 2.62
C GLN A 26 1.77 -5.37 1.83
N LYS A 27 1.89 -6.64 1.45
CA LYS A 27 0.83 -7.36 0.72
C LYS A 27 -0.45 -7.43 1.54
N ARG A 28 -0.36 -7.85 2.80
CA ARG A 28 -1.50 -7.89 3.73
C ARG A 28 -2.19 -6.53 3.83
N TYR A 29 -1.43 -5.44 3.92
CA TYR A 29 -1.98 -4.10 3.97
C TYR A 29 -2.67 -3.74 2.65
N GLU A 30 -2.09 -4.04 1.49
CA GLU A 30 -2.72 -3.82 0.19
C GLU A 30 -4.03 -4.62 0.01
N ASP A 31 -4.07 -5.85 0.50
CA ASP A 31 -5.24 -6.72 0.42
C ASP A 31 -6.47 -6.16 1.20
N LEU A 32 -6.25 -5.29 2.18
CA LEU A 32 -7.35 -4.62 2.90
C LEU A 32 -8.09 -3.62 1.99
N CYS A 33 -7.46 -3.13 0.92
CA CYS A 33 -8.01 -2.11 0.05
C CYS A 33 -9.39 -2.50 -0.51
N ARG A 34 -10.42 -1.73 -0.16
CA ARG A 34 -11.78 -1.88 -0.70
C ARG A 34 -11.95 -1.35 -2.13
N ARG A 35 -10.86 -0.93 -2.78
CA ARG A 35 -10.81 -0.35 -4.13
C ARG A 35 -11.77 0.81 -4.36
N CYS A 36 -12.13 1.57 -3.32
CA CYS A 36 -13.12 2.66 -3.37
C CYS A 36 -12.79 3.83 -4.32
N GLY A 37 -11.63 3.83 -4.99
CA GLY A 37 -11.21 4.85 -5.94
C GLY A 37 -10.61 6.12 -5.32
N ALA A 38 -10.72 6.31 -4.00
CA ALA A 38 -10.27 7.53 -3.34
C ALA A 38 -8.76 7.81 -3.51
N CYS A 39 -7.90 6.79 -3.34
CA CYS A 39 -6.45 6.91 -3.59
C CYS A 39 -6.07 7.05 -5.08
N CYS A 40 -7.02 6.81 -5.99
CA CYS A 40 -6.84 6.96 -7.44
C CYS A 40 -7.45 8.27 -7.96
N GLY A 41 -7.80 9.21 -7.08
CA GLY A 41 -8.31 10.53 -7.44
C GLY A 41 -9.79 10.59 -7.82
N ALA A 42 -10.59 9.57 -7.48
CA ALA A 42 -12.04 9.55 -7.78
C ALA A 42 -12.80 10.77 -7.20
N LEU A 43 -12.26 11.38 -6.14
CA LEU A 43 -12.86 12.51 -5.43
C LEU A 43 -12.20 13.86 -5.77
N ASP A 44 -11.08 13.83 -6.51
CA ASP A 44 -10.19 14.99 -6.69
C ASP A 44 -10.43 15.73 -8.02
N GLY A 45 -11.40 15.26 -8.82
CA GLY A 45 -11.78 15.86 -10.11
C GLY A 45 -10.88 15.53 -11.30
N ASP A 46 -9.69 14.97 -11.05
CA ASP A 46 -8.75 14.52 -12.09
C ASP A 46 -8.16 13.12 -11.74
N PRO A 47 -8.96 12.05 -11.86
CA PRO A 47 -8.56 10.72 -11.45
C PRO A 47 -7.48 10.13 -12.36
N CYS A 48 -6.85 9.05 -11.88
CA CYS A 48 -6.00 8.18 -12.69
C CYS A 48 -6.76 7.65 -13.92
N GLU A 49 -6.14 7.64 -15.10
CA GLU A 49 -6.76 7.17 -16.36
C GLU A 49 -7.19 5.70 -16.31
N SER A 50 -6.51 4.91 -15.48
CA SER A 50 -6.76 3.49 -15.25
C SER A 50 -7.87 3.21 -14.23
N LEU A 51 -8.41 4.25 -13.59
CA LEU A 51 -9.58 4.13 -12.72
C LEU A 51 -10.83 3.86 -13.58
N LYS A 52 -11.51 2.76 -13.29
CA LYS A 52 -12.76 2.36 -13.94
C LYS A 52 -13.86 2.21 -12.90
N ARG A 53 -15.10 2.17 -13.37
CA ARG A 53 -16.29 1.94 -12.57
C ARG A 53 -17.05 0.78 -13.19
N ASP A 54 -17.44 -0.20 -12.39
CA ASP A 54 -18.27 -1.31 -12.86
C ASP A 54 -19.76 -0.92 -12.91
N GLU A 55 -20.59 -1.85 -13.39
CA GLU A 55 -22.05 -1.67 -13.50
C GLU A 55 -22.74 -1.48 -12.14
N SER A 56 -22.14 -2.01 -11.06
CA SER A 56 -22.63 -1.83 -9.68
C SER A 56 -22.23 -0.48 -9.08
N GLY A 57 -21.46 0.32 -9.83
CA GLY A 57 -21.00 1.63 -9.40
C GLY A 57 -19.77 1.60 -8.49
N ILE A 58 -19.11 0.45 -8.36
CA ILE A 58 -17.88 0.28 -7.57
C ILE A 58 -16.69 0.67 -8.44
N PHE A 59 -15.77 1.43 -7.85
CA PHE A 59 -14.53 1.80 -8.52
C PHE A 59 -13.51 0.65 -8.47
N PHE A 60 -12.67 0.55 -9.49
CA PHE A 60 -11.53 -0.34 -9.49
C PHE A 60 -10.39 0.19 -10.35
N CYS A 61 -9.15 -0.15 -10.00
CA CYS A 61 -7.99 0.11 -10.84
C CYS A 61 -7.82 -1.06 -11.81
N SER A 62 -7.89 -0.81 -13.12
CA SER A 62 -7.74 -1.84 -14.15
C SER A 62 -6.33 -2.43 -14.23
N VAL A 63 -5.33 -1.72 -13.69
CA VAL A 63 -3.92 -2.13 -13.66
C VAL A 63 -3.43 -2.35 -12.23
N TYR A 64 -4.32 -2.74 -11.30
CA TYR A 64 -4.02 -2.72 -9.86
C TYR A 64 -2.69 -3.40 -9.50
N ASP A 65 -2.38 -4.56 -10.08
CA ASP A 65 -1.15 -5.33 -9.77
C ASP A 65 0.12 -4.67 -10.33
N GLN A 66 -0.02 -3.76 -11.30
CA GLN A 66 1.08 -3.04 -11.97
C GLN A 66 0.99 -1.52 -11.73
N ARG A 67 0.15 -1.09 -10.80
CA ARG A 67 -0.15 0.33 -10.61
C ARG A 67 1.03 1.12 -10.06
N ILE A 68 1.92 0.47 -9.31
CA ILE A 68 3.01 1.13 -8.58
C ILE A 68 4.02 1.71 -9.57
N GLY A 69 4.35 2.99 -9.39
CA GLY A 69 5.23 3.75 -10.27
C GLY A 69 4.52 4.91 -10.96
N MET A 70 5.10 5.39 -12.06
CA MET A 70 4.57 6.55 -12.79
C MET A 70 3.26 6.22 -13.50
N GLN A 71 2.24 7.01 -13.21
CA GLN A 71 0.90 6.93 -13.77
C GLN A 71 0.47 8.30 -14.32
N LYS A 72 -0.67 8.32 -15.02
CA LYS A 72 -1.22 9.51 -15.67
C LYS A 72 -2.68 9.72 -15.27
N THR A 73 -3.07 10.98 -15.06
CA THR A 73 -4.46 11.36 -14.83
C THR A 73 -5.22 11.54 -16.16
N VAL A 74 -6.55 11.64 -16.10
CA VAL A 74 -7.38 11.89 -17.30
C VAL A 74 -7.02 13.22 -17.99
N SER A 75 -6.67 14.27 -17.24
CA SER A 75 -6.19 15.54 -17.82
C SER A 75 -4.77 15.46 -18.38
N GLY A 76 -4.07 14.36 -18.08
CA GLY A 76 -2.74 14.04 -18.58
C GLY A 76 -1.58 14.39 -17.66
N LYS A 77 -1.84 14.81 -16.41
CA LYS A 77 -0.80 15.05 -15.41
C LYS A 77 -0.13 13.73 -15.03
N GLN A 78 1.18 13.78 -14.81
CA GLN A 78 1.94 12.64 -14.32
C GLN A 78 1.99 12.66 -12.78
N PHE A 79 1.89 11.48 -12.18
CA PHE A 79 2.05 11.29 -10.73
C PHE A 79 2.62 9.91 -10.42
N ALA A 80 3.20 9.75 -9.23
CA ALA A 80 3.64 8.44 -8.75
C ALA A 80 2.51 7.78 -7.97
N CYS A 81 2.05 6.63 -8.45
CA CYS A 81 1.22 5.75 -7.65
C CYS A 81 2.12 4.92 -6.73
N VAL A 82 1.78 4.91 -5.46
CA VAL A 82 2.57 4.29 -4.39
C VAL A 82 1.70 3.28 -3.63
N PRO A 83 2.30 2.37 -2.84
CA PRO A 83 1.57 1.57 -1.89
C PRO A 83 0.65 2.42 -1.01
N ILE A 84 -0.57 1.97 -0.75
CA ILE A 84 -1.60 2.75 -0.05
C ILE A 84 -1.17 3.06 1.39
N ARG A 85 -0.36 2.19 2.00
CA ARG A 85 0.22 2.45 3.33
C ARG A 85 1.08 3.73 3.36
N ASP A 86 1.73 4.06 2.25
CA ASP A 86 2.64 5.21 2.13
C ASP A 86 1.87 6.53 1.98
N LEU A 87 0.57 6.45 1.66
CA LEU A 87 -0.33 7.60 1.61
C LEU A 87 -0.79 8.05 3.00
N ARG A 88 -0.47 7.33 4.09
CA ARG A 88 -0.81 7.74 5.46
C ARG A 88 0.13 8.87 5.93
N PRO A 89 -0.37 9.89 6.65
CA PRO A 89 -1.75 10.11 7.11
C PRO A 89 -2.60 10.94 6.13
N ASN A 90 -2.20 11.07 4.87
CA ASN A 90 -2.78 11.96 3.88
C ASN A 90 -3.83 11.28 2.97
N LEU A 91 -4.35 10.12 3.35
CA LEU A 91 -5.41 9.46 2.58
C LEU A 91 -6.69 10.31 2.65
N PRO A 92 -7.38 10.51 1.51
CA PRO A 92 -8.47 11.48 1.40
C PRO A 92 -9.77 11.09 2.16
N LEU A 93 -9.81 9.91 2.80
CA LEU A 93 -11.00 9.41 3.51
C LEU A 93 -10.64 8.79 4.87
N ARG A 94 -11.22 9.33 5.96
CA ARG A 94 -11.14 8.73 7.31
C ARG A 94 -11.81 7.36 7.41
N SER A 95 -12.78 7.09 6.54
CA SER A 95 -13.42 5.78 6.41
C SER A 95 -12.57 4.77 5.64
N CYS A 96 -11.41 5.17 5.11
CA CYS A 96 -10.50 4.24 4.47
C CYS A 96 -10.06 3.18 5.47
N VAL A 97 -10.02 1.92 5.02
CA VAL A 97 -9.72 0.77 5.89
C VAL A 97 -8.37 0.91 6.61
N TYR A 98 -7.46 1.65 5.98
CA TYR A 98 -6.11 1.95 6.48
C TYR A 98 -6.10 2.89 7.70
N TYR A 99 -7.22 3.56 8.02
CA TYR A 99 -7.41 4.28 9.28
C TYR A 99 -8.22 3.47 10.30
N SER A 100 -9.15 2.62 9.87
CA SER A 100 -10.07 1.93 10.78
C SER A 100 -9.46 0.76 11.54
N HIS A 101 -8.38 0.13 11.03
CA HIS A 101 -7.68 -0.96 11.74
C HIS A 101 -6.81 -0.50 12.93
N LEU A 102 -6.74 0.80 13.21
CA LEU A 102 -6.02 1.32 14.38
C LEU A 102 -6.84 1.22 15.69
N GLY A 103 -8.10 0.78 15.61
CA GLY A 103 -9.00 0.66 16.77
C GLY A 103 -9.07 -0.73 17.44
N GLU A 104 -8.44 -1.76 16.86
CA GLU A 104 -8.60 -3.16 17.33
C GLU A 104 -7.35 -3.76 17.99
N VAL A 105 -6.32 -2.95 18.26
CA VAL A 105 -5.15 -3.37 19.07
C VAL A 105 -5.16 -2.62 20.40
N ASN A 106 -6.23 -2.77 21.19
CA ASN A 106 -6.30 -2.42 22.62
C ASN A 106 -7.59 -2.99 23.22
N ASN A 107 -7.75 -4.31 23.17
CA ASN A 107 -8.64 -5.04 24.08
C ASN A 107 -8.20 -6.51 24.08
N SER A 108 -7.14 -6.78 24.82
CA SER A 108 -6.92 -8.09 25.42
C SER A 108 -6.86 -7.86 26.92
N ALA A 109 -7.78 -8.53 27.60
CA ALA A 109 -8.06 -8.48 29.02
C ALA A 109 -6.87 -8.91 29.89
#